data_AF-A0A2D9G7J1-F1
#
_entry.id   AF-A0A2D9G7J1-F1
#
_cell.length_a   1.000
_cell.length_b   1.000
_cell.length_c   1.000
_cell.angle_alpha   90.00
_cell.angle_beta   90.00
_cell.angle_gamma   90.00
#
_symmetry.space_group_name_H-M   'P 1'
#
loop_
_entity.id
_entity.type
_entity.pdbx_description
1 polymer ?
#
loop_
_entity_poly.entity_id
_entity_poly.type
_entity_poly.pdbx_seq_one_letter_code
_entity_poly.pdbx_strand_id
1 'polypeptide(L)'
;MLEESLLKTNFIGRDGFRWWIGQIPPEEEEYAQQNDGGGWGNRVKVRIMGYHPYSLNDLPNKDLPWAIVLLGTTDGSGAANRAKSIAVSPGDTVFGFFLDGDNAQVPVIVGVFGRTSQVPSDDYLSPFVPFTGRTGSINNDGSYIASSESNEQNTTSQPSPPAVDKKTADKINSQVNPENDPRKKVNAASNVIGQKVTIASTDRDSAPQKIKNETENFVSRIQEILSSVQGGFDAINVGINSITSAVDGVKQRIFEEIDGVTAGIQKSAT
;
A
#
# COMPACT_ATOMS: atom_id res chain seq x y z
N MET A 1 -30.85 24.07 -28.78
CA MET A 1 -31.48 23.09 -27.87
C MET A 1 -31.62 23.77 -26.51
N LEU A 2 -32.69 24.56 -26.37
CA LEU A 2 -32.94 25.52 -25.27
C LEU A 2 -34.30 25.21 -24.61
N GLU A 3 -34.58 23.93 -24.41
CA GLU A 3 -35.72 23.50 -23.60
C GLU A 3 -35.20 22.70 -22.39
N GLU A 4 -34.40 23.36 -21.55
CA GLU A 4 -34.34 22.95 -20.14
C GLU A 4 -35.74 23.24 -19.57
N SER A 5 -36.47 22.17 -19.26
CA SER A 5 -37.77 22.21 -18.58
C SER A 5 -37.69 23.13 -17.37
N LEU A 6 -38.38 24.28 -17.46
CA LEU A 6 -38.54 25.30 -16.40
C LEU A 6 -39.12 24.74 -15.08
N LEU A 7 -39.60 23.49 -15.10
CA LEU A 7 -40.06 22.75 -13.93
C LEU A 7 -39.03 21.65 -13.62
N LYS A 8 -38.28 21.84 -12.51
CA LYS A 8 -37.47 20.78 -11.89
C LYS A 8 -38.42 19.73 -11.31
N THR A 9 -38.35 18.51 -11.83
CA THR A 9 -39.25 17.43 -11.41
C THR A 9 -38.68 16.55 -10.30
N ASN A 10 -37.41 16.76 -9.95
CA ASN A 10 -36.60 15.91 -9.07
C ASN A 10 -36.61 14.44 -9.54
N PHE A 11 -36.68 14.23 -10.86
CA PHE A 11 -36.75 12.90 -11.46
C PHE A 11 -35.36 12.45 -11.93
N ILE A 12 -34.84 11.41 -11.27
CA ILE A 12 -33.54 10.81 -11.58
C ILE A 12 -33.53 10.31 -13.03
N GLY A 13 -32.57 10.78 -13.83
CA GLY A 13 -32.38 10.36 -15.22
C GLY A 13 -33.17 11.15 -16.26
N ARG A 14 -34.03 12.09 -15.85
CA ARG A 14 -34.68 13.08 -16.73
C ARG A 14 -34.13 14.49 -16.48
N ASP A 15 -33.92 14.81 -15.20
CA ASP A 15 -33.27 16.06 -14.82
C ASP A 15 -31.77 15.99 -15.14
N GLY A 16 -31.16 17.15 -15.39
CA GLY A 16 -29.83 17.27 -16.01
C GLY A 16 -28.71 16.52 -15.28
N PHE A 17 -27.82 15.89 -16.06
CA PHE A 17 -26.62 15.23 -15.56
C PHE A 17 -25.51 16.25 -15.28
N ARG A 18 -25.17 16.43 -13.99
CA ARG A 18 -24.07 17.32 -13.55
C ARG A 18 -22.88 16.50 -13.09
N TRP A 19 -21.84 16.48 -13.92
CA TRP A 19 -20.57 15.81 -13.63
C TRP A 19 -19.59 16.72 -12.89
N TRP A 20 -18.61 16.12 -12.25
CA TRP A 20 -17.56 16.82 -11.51
C TRP A 20 -16.27 16.00 -11.43
N ILE A 21 -15.17 16.71 -11.13
CA ILE A 21 -13.88 16.12 -10.75
C ILE A 21 -13.59 16.55 -9.31
N GLY A 22 -13.10 15.62 -8.50
CA GLY A 22 -12.78 15.88 -7.10
C GLY A 22 -11.52 15.15 -6.66
N GLN A 23 -11.10 15.45 -5.45
CA GLN A 23 -10.00 14.77 -4.77
C GLN A 23 -10.50 14.17 -3.46
N ILE A 24 -10.06 12.96 -3.13
CA ILE A 24 -10.33 12.35 -1.83
C ILE A 24 -9.41 13.02 -0.78
N PRO A 25 -9.95 13.61 0.30
CA PRO A 25 -9.15 14.24 1.35
C PRO A 25 -8.34 13.19 2.13
N PRO A 26 -7.35 13.61 2.95
CA PRO A 26 -6.66 12.70 3.85
C PRO A 26 -7.64 12.00 4.80
N GLU A 27 -7.25 10.81 5.24
CA GLU A 27 -8.00 10.09 6.28
C GLU A 27 -7.85 10.82 7.61
N GLU A 28 -8.97 11.21 8.20
CA GLU A 28 -9.09 11.86 9.51
C GLU A 28 -10.00 10.99 10.41
N GLU A 29 -10.21 11.40 11.67
CA GLU A 29 -10.96 10.61 12.66
C GLU A 29 -12.39 10.22 12.19
N GLU A 30 -12.99 10.98 11.28
CA GLU A 30 -14.33 10.67 10.77
C GLU A 30 -14.37 9.42 9.89
N TYR A 31 -13.22 8.96 9.39
CA TYR A 31 -13.12 7.69 8.69
C TYR A 31 -12.99 6.49 9.62
N ALA A 32 -12.70 6.67 10.91
CA ALA A 32 -12.47 5.58 11.85
C ALA A 32 -13.66 4.59 11.86
N GLN A 33 -14.90 5.09 11.95
CA GLN A 33 -16.08 4.22 11.89
C GLN A 33 -16.19 3.45 10.56
N GLN A 34 -15.88 4.11 9.45
CA GLN A 34 -15.92 3.48 8.12
C GLN A 34 -14.86 2.39 8.00
N ASN A 35 -13.66 2.63 8.53
CA ASN A 35 -12.51 1.74 8.42
C ASN A 35 -12.55 0.58 9.42
N ASP A 36 -13.16 0.79 10.59
CA ASP A 36 -13.37 -0.23 11.62
C ASP A 36 -14.61 -1.12 11.33
N GLY A 37 -15.23 -0.98 10.15
CA GLY A 37 -16.36 -1.79 9.71
C GLY A 37 -17.72 -1.38 10.31
N GLY A 38 -17.80 -0.26 11.01
CA GLY A 38 -19.04 0.35 11.52
C GLY A 38 -19.72 1.31 10.53
N GLY A 39 -19.13 1.52 9.35
CA GLY A 39 -19.59 2.46 8.33
C GLY A 39 -20.87 2.02 7.60
N TRP A 40 -21.45 2.95 6.85
CA TRP A 40 -22.63 2.69 6.02
C TRP A 40 -22.28 2.76 4.54
N GLY A 41 -22.39 1.63 3.82
CA GLY A 41 -22.18 1.56 2.38
C GLY A 41 -20.75 1.85 1.93
N ASN A 42 -20.52 1.78 0.61
CA ASN A 42 -19.23 2.10 0.01
C ASN A 42 -19.17 3.60 -0.28
N ARG A 43 -18.70 4.39 0.68
CA ARG A 43 -18.63 5.85 0.55
C ARG A 43 -17.36 6.43 1.15
N VAL A 44 -16.91 7.52 0.55
CA VAL A 44 -15.72 8.28 0.93
C VAL A 44 -16.06 9.77 0.87
N LYS A 45 -15.39 10.60 1.66
CA LYS A 45 -15.52 12.05 1.52
C LYS A 45 -14.84 12.52 0.25
N VAL A 46 -15.34 13.60 -0.34
CA VAL A 46 -14.76 14.17 -1.55
C VAL A 46 -14.72 15.69 -1.49
N ARG A 47 -13.61 16.28 -1.92
CA ARG A 47 -13.51 17.70 -2.20
C ARG A 47 -13.65 17.94 -3.70
N ILE A 48 -14.71 18.63 -4.10
CA ILE A 48 -15.10 18.78 -5.51
C ILE A 48 -14.55 20.09 -6.07
N MET A 49 -13.81 20.02 -7.17
CA MET A 49 -13.22 21.19 -7.82
C MET A 49 -14.34 22.11 -8.36
N GLY A 50 -14.22 23.40 -8.07
CA GLY A 50 -15.22 24.41 -8.47
C GLY A 50 -16.44 24.52 -7.54
N TYR A 51 -16.76 23.48 -6.77
CA TYR A 51 -17.84 23.51 -5.77
C TYR A 51 -17.33 23.79 -4.36
N HIS A 52 -16.15 23.28 -4.00
CA HIS A 52 -15.57 23.43 -2.66
C HIS A 52 -14.33 24.34 -2.70
N PRO A 53 -14.10 25.15 -1.65
CA PRO A 53 -12.96 26.06 -1.59
C PRO A 53 -11.64 25.31 -1.42
N TYR A 54 -10.55 25.99 -1.79
CA TYR A 54 -9.16 25.55 -1.59
C TYR A 54 -8.70 25.75 -0.14
N SER A 55 -9.44 26.55 0.65
CA SER A 55 -9.13 26.87 2.03
C SER A 55 -9.75 25.86 2.99
N LEU A 56 -8.93 25.31 3.89
CA LEU A 56 -9.39 24.46 4.99
C LEU A 56 -10.12 25.25 6.08
N ASN A 57 -9.89 26.57 6.16
CA ASN A 57 -10.61 27.43 7.12
C ASN A 57 -12.07 27.64 6.70
N ASP A 58 -12.33 27.70 5.39
CA ASP A 58 -13.67 27.93 4.85
C ASP A 58 -14.49 26.64 4.82
N LEU A 59 -13.84 25.52 4.49
CA LEU A 59 -14.44 24.19 4.54
C LEU A 59 -13.41 23.16 4.99
N PRO A 60 -13.42 22.76 6.26
CA PRO A 60 -12.60 21.67 6.79
C PRO A 60 -12.86 20.32 6.10
N ASN A 61 -11.88 19.42 6.07
CA ASN A 61 -12.04 18.10 5.46
C ASN A 61 -13.11 17.26 6.16
N LYS A 62 -13.24 17.40 7.47
CA LYS A 62 -14.30 16.77 8.26
C LYS A 62 -15.73 17.13 7.84
N ASP A 63 -15.92 18.29 7.22
CA ASP A 63 -17.23 18.80 6.83
C ASP A 63 -17.54 18.52 5.33
N LEU A 64 -16.63 17.84 4.63
CA LEU A 64 -16.85 17.44 3.25
C LEU A 64 -17.98 16.42 3.12
N PRO A 65 -18.78 16.49 2.04
CA PRO A 65 -19.86 15.54 1.81
C PRO A 65 -19.31 14.15 1.54
N TRP A 66 -20.08 13.16 1.99
CA TRP A 66 -19.85 11.76 1.66
C TRP A 66 -20.38 11.45 0.27
N ALA A 67 -19.51 10.95 -0.60
CA ALA A 67 -19.86 10.46 -1.92
C ALA A 67 -19.96 8.93 -1.92
N ILE A 68 -21.00 8.41 -2.57
CA ILE A 68 -21.16 6.97 -2.79
C ILE A 68 -20.29 6.55 -3.97
N VAL A 69 -19.55 5.45 -3.83
CA VAL A 69 -18.82 4.84 -4.95
C VAL A 69 -19.77 3.96 -5.74
N LEU A 70 -19.99 4.30 -7.01
CA LEU A 70 -20.77 3.49 -7.94
C LEU A 70 -19.95 2.27 -8.34
N LEU A 71 -20.41 1.09 -7.92
CA LEU A 71 -19.76 -0.18 -8.24
C LEU A 71 -19.95 -0.53 -9.73
N GLY A 72 -18.90 -1.01 -10.37
CA GLY A 72 -18.98 -1.58 -11.69
C GLY A 72 -19.77 -2.90 -11.70
N THR A 73 -20.29 -3.28 -12.86
CA THR A 73 -21.04 -4.55 -13.02
C THR A 73 -20.19 -5.79 -12.75
N THR A 74 -18.86 -5.66 -12.78
CA THR A 74 -17.88 -6.71 -12.48
C THR A 74 -17.50 -6.79 -11.00
N ASP A 75 -17.93 -5.83 -10.19
CA ASP A 75 -17.48 -5.72 -8.79
C ASP A 75 -18.43 -6.45 -7.85
N GLY A 76 -19.69 -6.63 -8.25
CA GLY A 76 -20.70 -7.31 -7.46
C GLY A 76 -21.23 -6.44 -6.33
N SER A 77 -22.55 -6.39 -6.19
CA SER A 77 -23.23 -5.55 -5.19
C SER A 77 -23.24 -6.12 -3.77
N GLY A 78 -22.66 -7.30 -3.55
CA GLY A 78 -22.85 -8.11 -2.34
C GLY A 78 -24.02 -9.09 -2.44
N ALA A 79 -24.93 -8.93 -3.41
CA ALA A 79 -26.00 -9.88 -3.64
C ALA A 79 -25.45 -11.28 -3.96
N ALA A 80 -26.05 -12.32 -3.34
CA ALA A 80 -25.62 -13.71 -3.46
C ALA A 80 -24.12 -13.93 -3.14
N ASN A 81 -23.57 -13.19 -2.17
CA ASN A 81 -22.18 -13.26 -1.73
C ASN A 81 -21.16 -12.96 -2.85
N ARG A 82 -21.53 -12.12 -3.82
CA ARG A 82 -20.64 -11.64 -4.88
C ARG A 82 -20.30 -10.18 -4.64
N ALA A 83 -19.08 -9.91 -4.18
CA ALA A 83 -18.58 -8.57 -3.91
C ALA A 83 -17.07 -8.47 -4.14
N LYS A 84 -16.61 -7.25 -4.38
CA LYS A 84 -15.22 -6.80 -4.31
C LYS A 84 -15.17 -5.55 -3.44
N SER A 85 -14.07 -5.36 -2.74
CA SER A 85 -13.79 -4.11 -2.03
C SER A 85 -13.58 -2.98 -3.04
N ILE A 86 -13.98 -1.76 -2.66
CA ILE A 86 -13.65 -0.57 -3.44
C ILE A 86 -12.14 -0.32 -3.44
N ALA A 87 -11.61 0.17 -4.56
CA ALA A 87 -10.21 0.54 -4.71
C ALA A 87 -10.10 2.06 -4.92
N VAL A 88 -10.42 2.80 -3.86
CA VAL A 88 -10.30 4.27 -3.78
C VAL A 88 -9.53 4.60 -2.52
N SER A 89 -8.52 5.44 -2.64
CA SER A 89 -7.61 5.82 -1.55
C SER A 89 -7.56 7.34 -1.39
N PRO A 90 -7.09 7.83 -0.23
CA PRO A 90 -6.79 9.26 -0.06
C PRO A 90 -5.90 9.80 -1.17
N GLY A 91 -6.10 11.05 -1.54
CA GLY A 91 -5.32 11.71 -2.60
C GLY A 91 -5.71 11.32 -4.02
N ASP A 92 -6.54 10.30 -4.21
CA ASP A 92 -7.06 9.95 -5.53
C ASP A 92 -7.85 11.10 -6.13
N THR A 93 -7.60 11.33 -7.42
CA THR A 93 -8.43 12.21 -8.22
C THR A 93 -9.55 11.39 -8.84
N VAL A 94 -10.78 11.80 -8.63
CA VAL A 94 -11.98 11.04 -8.95
C VAL A 94 -12.90 11.81 -9.89
N PHE A 95 -13.60 11.07 -10.74
CA PHE A 95 -14.65 11.57 -11.61
C PHE A 95 -16.01 11.08 -11.12
N GLY A 96 -16.98 11.98 -11.09
CA GLY A 96 -18.30 11.68 -10.56
C GLY A 96 -19.40 12.57 -11.10
N PHE A 97 -20.60 12.40 -10.56
CA PHE A 97 -21.77 13.21 -10.84
C PHE A 97 -22.65 13.39 -9.62
N PHE A 98 -23.60 14.32 -9.66
CA PHE A 98 -24.61 14.50 -8.62
C PHE A 98 -25.90 13.74 -8.97
N LEU A 99 -26.37 12.88 -8.08
CA LEU A 99 -27.64 12.13 -8.29
C LEU A 99 -28.85 13.05 -8.36
N ASP A 100 -28.77 14.21 -7.70
CA ASP A 100 -29.79 15.25 -7.61
C ASP A 100 -29.56 16.42 -8.58
N GLY A 101 -28.68 16.24 -9.58
CA GLY A 101 -28.45 17.20 -10.65
C GLY A 101 -27.97 18.56 -10.14
N ASP A 102 -28.75 19.61 -10.44
CA ASP A 102 -28.40 21.00 -10.09
C ASP A 102 -28.35 21.29 -8.59
N ASN A 103 -29.02 20.48 -7.76
CA ASN A 103 -29.02 20.69 -6.31
C ASN A 103 -27.65 20.38 -5.71
N ALA A 104 -26.87 19.51 -6.38
CA ALA A 104 -25.48 19.21 -6.07
C ALA A 104 -25.21 18.79 -4.61
N GLN A 105 -26.12 18.04 -3.99
CA GLN A 105 -26.01 17.60 -2.60
C GLN A 105 -25.59 16.13 -2.47
N VAL A 106 -25.87 15.29 -3.47
CA VAL A 106 -25.65 13.84 -3.40
C VAL A 106 -24.59 13.41 -4.43
N PRO A 107 -23.30 13.52 -4.09
CA PRO A 107 -22.22 13.14 -5.00
C PRO A 107 -22.08 11.62 -5.12
N VAL A 108 -21.77 11.18 -6.34
CA VAL A 108 -21.45 9.79 -6.68
C VAL A 108 -20.16 9.73 -7.48
N ILE A 109 -19.22 8.89 -7.04
CA ILE A 109 -17.97 8.60 -7.74
C ILE A 109 -18.21 7.47 -8.74
N VAL A 110 -17.76 7.64 -9.97
CA VAL A 110 -17.89 6.64 -11.05
C VAL A 110 -16.53 6.12 -11.51
N GLY A 111 -15.47 6.91 -11.36
CA GLY A 111 -14.14 6.51 -11.78
C GLY A 111 -13.03 7.24 -11.04
N VAL A 112 -11.83 6.70 -11.15
CA VAL A 112 -10.60 7.22 -10.57
C VAL A 112 -9.60 7.46 -11.71
N PHE A 113 -8.88 8.58 -11.67
CA PHE A 113 -7.79 8.84 -12.59
C PHE A 113 -6.52 8.12 -12.12
N GLY A 114 -5.80 7.49 -13.06
CA GLY A 114 -4.57 6.77 -12.75
C GLY A 114 -3.46 7.70 -12.25
N ARG A 115 -2.77 7.27 -11.18
CA ARG A 115 -1.62 7.97 -10.62
C ARG A 115 -0.38 7.78 -11.48
N THR A 116 0.44 8.82 -11.63
CA THR A 116 1.70 8.79 -12.37
C THR A 116 2.89 8.88 -11.43
N SER A 117 4.04 8.35 -11.84
CA SER A 117 5.30 8.43 -11.10
C SER A 117 5.91 9.85 -11.03
N GLN A 118 5.40 10.77 -11.85
CA GLN A 118 5.84 12.17 -11.92
C GLN A 118 5.25 13.04 -10.81
N VAL A 119 4.15 12.60 -10.21
CA VAL A 119 3.47 13.34 -9.16
C VAL A 119 3.99 12.87 -7.80
N PRO A 120 4.44 13.78 -6.92
CA PRO A 120 4.94 13.39 -5.61
C PRO A 120 3.89 12.64 -4.79
N SER A 121 4.33 11.56 -4.14
CA SER A 121 3.58 10.81 -3.13
C SER A 121 4.01 11.28 -1.74
N ASP A 122 3.96 12.59 -1.53
CA ASP A 122 4.31 13.21 -0.26
C ASP A 122 3.08 13.30 0.66
N ASP A 123 3.30 13.74 1.90
CA ASP A 123 2.24 13.99 2.86
C ASP A 123 1.29 15.11 2.39
N TYR A 124 0.07 15.07 2.92
CA TYR A 124 -0.96 16.06 2.60
C TYR A 124 -0.51 17.48 2.97
N LEU A 125 -0.48 18.36 1.96
CA LEU A 125 -0.14 19.77 2.14
C LEU A 125 -1.38 20.68 2.15
N SER A 126 -2.20 20.60 1.10
CA SER A 126 -3.36 21.45 0.91
C SER A 126 -4.37 20.84 -0.07
N PRO A 127 -5.62 21.33 -0.09
CA PRO A 127 -6.63 20.91 -1.06
C PRO A 127 -6.17 20.97 -2.52
N PHE A 128 -6.52 19.93 -3.28
CA PHE A 128 -6.25 19.79 -4.71
C PHE A 128 -4.77 19.69 -5.10
N VAL A 129 -3.87 19.59 -4.12
CA VAL A 129 -2.48 19.18 -4.33
C VAL A 129 -2.42 17.66 -4.20
N PRO A 130 -1.82 16.94 -5.15
CA PRO A 130 -1.65 15.49 -5.02
C PRO A 130 -0.82 15.11 -3.80
N PHE A 131 -1.18 14.00 -3.17
CA PHE A 131 -0.48 13.44 -2.01
C PHE A 131 -0.60 11.91 -2.02
N THR A 132 0.16 11.25 -1.13
CA THR A 132 0.17 9.79 -0.94
C THR A 132 -1.22 9.26 -0.56
N GLY A 133 -1.57 8.06 -1.03
CA GLY A 133 -2.74 7.32 -0.59
C GLY A 133 -2.48 6.48 0.67
N ARG A 134 -1.24 6.48 1.16
CA ARG A 134 -0.86 5.84 2.42
C ARG A 134 -1.45 6.59 3.60
N THR A 135 -1.82 5.83 4.62
CA THR A 135 -2.38 6.34 5.87
C THR A 135 -1.61 5.73 7.04
N GLY A 136 -1.79 6.25 8.25
CA GLY A 136 -1.11 5.69 9.44
C GLY A 136 -1.35 4.18 9.64
N SER A 137 -2.46 3.64 9.11
CA SER A 137 -2.78 2.21 9.13
C SER A 137 -2.20 1.43 7.93
N ILE A 138 -1.99 2.11 6.80
CA ILE A 138 -1.48 1.54 5.55
C ILE A 138 -0.15 2.22 5.22
N ASN A 139 0.88 1.89 6.00
CA ASN A 139 2.24 2.39 5.80
C ASN A 139 3.04 1.40 4.96
N ASN A 140 3.86 1.92 4.05
CA ASN A 140 4.88 1.15 3.35
C ASN A 140 6.17 1.96 3.29
N ASP A 141 7.18 1.51 4.03
CA ASP A 141 8.52 2.10 4.11
C ASP A 141 9.46 1.59 2.99
N GLY A 142 8.95 0.78 2.05
CA GLY A 142 9.74 0.17 0.99
C GLY A 142 10.54 -1.06 1.45
N SER A 143 10.41 -1.52 2.70
CA SER A 143 11.19 -2.64 3.22
C SER A 143 10.84 -3.97 2.56
N TYR A 144 9.53 -4.24 2.39
CA TYR A 144 9.02 -5.50 1.81
C TYR A 144 8.53 -5.35 0.38
N ILE A 145 7.77 -4.29 0.08
CA ILE A 145 7.22 -4.01 -1.26
C ILE A 145 7.66 -2.60 -1.64
N ALA A 146 7.95 -2.36 -2.91
CA ALA A 146 8.32 -1.02 -3.37
C ALA A 146 7.27 0.03 -2.97
N SER A 147 7.72 1.24 -2.64
CA SER A 147 6.83 2.33 -2.23
C SER A 147 6.14 3.04 -3.42
N SER A 148 6.09 2.42 -4.60
CA SER A 148 5.38 2.98 -5.76
C SER A 148 3.86 3.00 -5.51
N GLU A 149 3.23 4.13 -5.82
CA GLU A 149 1.77 4.29 -5.92
C GLU A 149 1.32 4.64 -7.35
N SER A 150 2.23 4.60 -8.32
CA SER A 150 1.90 4.82 -9.73
C SER A 150 1.09 3.64 -10.29
N ASN A 151 0.16 3.92 -11.20
CA ASN A 151 -0.57 2.94 -11.97
C ASN A 151 -0.37 3.20 -13.47
N GLU A 152 0.89 3.31 -13.88
CA GLU A 152 1.27 3.51 -15.27
C GLU A 152 1.56 2.17 -15.94
N GLN A 153 1.45 2.13 -17.26
CA GLN A 153 1.79 0.95 -18.04
C GLN A 153 3.32 0.88 -18.26
N ASN A 154 4.08 0.69 -17.18
CA ASN A 154 5.53 0.54 -17.24
C ASN A 154 6.03 -0.47 -16.20
N THR A 155 7.29 -0.91 -16.33
CA THR A 155 7.89 -1.92 -15.44
C THR A 155 8.18 -1.43 -14.03
N THR A 156 8.06 -0.13 -13.78
CA THR A 156 8.35 0.50 -12.48
C THR A 156 7.09 0.80 -11.66
N SER A 157 5.90 0.61 -12.24
CA SER A 157 4.63 0.78 -11.53
C SER A 157 4.27 -0.47 -10.75
N GLN A 158 4.16 -0.29 -9.42
CA GLN A 158 3.79 -1.34 -8.46
C GLN A 158 4.55 -2.66 -8.68
N PRO A 159 5.90 -2.65 -8.70
CA PRO A 159 6.67 -3.86 -8.91
C PRO A 159 6.41 -4.84 -7.77
N SER A 160 6.01 -6.05 -8.14
CA SER A 160 5.78 -7.13 -7.19
C SER A 160 7.09 -7.82 -6.81
N PRO A 161 7.28 -8.23 -5.55
CA PRO A 161 8.42 -9.02 -5.13
C PRO A 161 8.56 -10.31 -5.96
N PRO A 162 9.68 -10.55 -6.67
CA PRO A 162 9.91 -11.80 -7.38
C PRO A 162 10.11 -12.98 -6.43
N ALA A 163 9.64 -14.16 -6.84
CA ALA A 163 9.82 -15.43 -6.12
C ALA A 163 11.23 -16.02 -6.34
N VAL A 164 12.27 -15.25 -5.99
CA VAL A 164 13.68 -15.63 -6.09
C VAL A 164 14.37 -15.49 -4.74
N ASP A 165 15.55 -16.09 -4.58
CA ASP A 165 16.35 -15.90 -3.38
C ASP A 165 16.84 -14.44 -3.25
N LYS A 166 17.18 -14.04 -2.04
CA LYS A 166 17.58 -12.66 -1.74
C LYS A 166 18.79 -12.20 -2.55
N LYS A 167 19.80 -13.05 -2.76
CA LYS A 167 21.01 -12.68 -3.53
C LYS A 167 20.66 -12.37 -4.98
N THR A 168 19.77 -13.16 -5.56
CA THR A 168 19.24 -12.91 -6.90
C THR A 168 18.40 -11.64 -6.94
N ALA A 169 17.53 -11.40 -5.94
CA ALA A 169 16.75 -10.17 -5.83
C ALA A 169 17.63 -8.92 -5.70
N ASP A 170 18.67 -8.95 -4.87
CA ASP A 170 19.61 -7.84 -4.67
C ASP A 170 20.42 -7.56 -5.95
N LYS A 171 20.77 -8.62 -6.71
CA LYS A 171 21.39 -8.48 -8.03
C LYS A 171 20.44 -7.81 -9.02
N ILE A 172 19.17 -8.18 -9.04
CA ILE A 172 18.16 -7.51 -9.89
C ILE A 172 18.02 -6.05 -9.46
N ASN A 173 17.89 -5.79 -8.15
CA ASN A 173 17.75 -4.44 -7.61
C ASN A 173 18.91 -3.53 -8.01
N SER A 174 20.16 -4.00 -7.94
CA SER A 174 21.32 -3.22 -8.38
C SER A 174 21.35 -2.91 -9.89
N GLN A 175 20.64 -3.70 -10.71
CA GLN A 175 20.52 -3.45 -12.15
C GLN A 175 19.36 -2.50 -12.49
N VAL A 176 18.20 -2.66 -11.85
CA VAL A 176 16.97 -1.91 -12.19
C VAL A 176 16.77 -0.66 -11.34
N ASN A 177 17.47 -0.55 -10.21
CA ASN A 177 17.36 0.54 -9.25
C ASN A 177 18.74 1.06 -8.80
N PRO A 178 19.60 1.53 -9.72
CA PRO A 178 20.95 2.00 -9.38
C PRO A 178 20.95 3.25 -8.49
N GLU A 179 19.89 4.04 -8.52
CA GLU A 179 19.73 5.28 -7.73
C GLU A 179 19.15 5.01 -6.33
N ASN A 180 18.88 3.75 -5.98
CA ASN A 180 18.23 3.36 -4.73
C ASN A 180 16.87 4.07 -4.48
N ASP A 181 16.09 4.30 -5.53
CA ASP A 181 14.73 4.85 -5.42
C ASP A 181 13.81 3.84 -4.72
N PRO A 182 13.20 4.17 -3.57
CA PRO A 182 12.29 3.27 -2.85
C PRO A 182 11.10 2.79 -3.69
N ARG A 183 10.68 3.57 -4.70
CA ARG A 183 9.56 3.25 -5.59
C ARG A 183 9.88 2.13 -6.59
N LYS A 184 11.16 1.87 -6.86
CA LYS A 184 11.64 0.87 -7.82
C LYS A 184 12.31 -0.32 -7.13
N LYS A 185 12.28 -0.37 -5.80
CA LYS A 185 12.99 -1.36 -5.00
C LYS A 185 12.47 -2.77 -5.28
N VAL A 186 13.40 -3.70 -5.52
CA VAL A 186 13.10 -5.11 -5.73
C VAL A 186 13.53 -5.90 -4.50
N ASN A 187 12.55 -6.50 -3.82
CA ASN A 187 12.77 -7.39 -2.68
C ASN A 187 12.35 -8.81 -3.04
N ALA A 188 13.02 -9.82 -2.48
CA ALA A 188 12.57 -11.20 -2.59
C ALA A 188 11.19 -11.36 -1.94
N ALA A 189 10.32 -12.19 -2.55
CA ALA A 189 9.00 -12.48 -2.01
C ALA A 189 9.05 -13.18 -0.63
N SER A 190 10.13 -13.92 -0.36
CA SER A 190 10.37 -14.54 0.94
C SER A 190 11.83 -14.88 1.16
N ASN A 191 12.28 -14.77 2.41
CA ASN A 191 13.64 -15.12 2.83
C ASN A 191 13.87 -16.64 2.93
N VAL A 192 12.84 -17.47 2.72
CA VAL A 192 12.97 -18.93 2.68
C VAL A 192 13.39 -19.44 1.30
N ILE A 193 13.22 -18.64 0.26
CA ILE A 193 13.55 -19.03 -1.11
C ILE A 193 15.07 -19.09 -1.24
N GLY A 194 15.59 -20.24 -1.65
CA GLY A 194 17.03 -20.50 -1.72
C GLY A 194 17.63 -21.15 -0.47
N GLN A 195 16.85 -21.36 0.59
CA GLN A 195 17.32 -22.15 1.74
C GLN A 195 17.46 -23.63 1.36
N LYS A 196 18.52 -24.26 1.85
CA LYS A 196 18.78 -25.68 1.62
C LYS A 196 17.96 -26.51 2.61
N VAL A 197 17.28 -27.54 2.10
CA VAL A 197 16.51 -28.48 2.94
C VAL A 197 17.07 -29.88 2.72
N THR A 198 17.43 -30.56 3.81
CA THR A 198 17.74 -31.99 3.76
C THR A 198 16.44 -32.77 3.86
N ILE A 199 16.15 -33.59 2.85
CA ILE A 199 15.02 -34.53 2.89
C ILE A 199 15.35 -35.71 3.81
N ALA A 200 14.32 -36.32 4.39
CA ALA A 200 14.51 -37.50 5.24
C ALA A 200 15.16 -38.64 4.43
N SER A 201 16.29 -39.17 4.92
CA SER A 201 16.98 -40.31 4.34
C SER A 201 17.40 -41.28 5.45
N THR A 202 17.46 -42.57 5.13
CA THR A 202 18.00 -43.63 6.00
C THR A 202 19.53 -43.69 6.00
N ASP A 203 20.19 -42.88 5.16
CA ASP A 203 21.65 -42.86 5.03
C ASP A 203 22.30 -42.26 6.27
N ARG A 204 23.43 -42.85 6.71
CA ARG A 204 24.21 -42.35 7.87
C ARG A 204 24.76 -40.94 7.67
N ASP A 205 24.91 -40.50 6.42
CA ASP A 205 25.41 -39.17 6.07
C ASP A 205 24.32 -38.08 6.12
N SER A 206 23.05 -38.45 6.32
CA SER A 206 21.92 -37.51 6.35
C SER A 206 21.96 -36.54 7.53
N ALA A 207 22.38 -37.00 8.73
CA ALA A 207 22.50 -36.15 9.92
C ALA A 207 23.62 -35.09 9.78
N PRO A 208 24.86 -35.44 9.39
CA PRO A 208 25.88 -34.43 9.08
C PRO A 208 25.48 -33.45 7.97
N GLN A 209 24.77 -33.93 6.92
CA GLN A 209 24.27 -33.06 5.86
C GLN A 209 23.18 -32.09 6.35
N LYS A 210 22.30 -32.53 7.25
CA LYS A 210 21.29 -31.66 7.88
C LYS A 210 21.93 -30.56 8.70
N ILE A 211 22.90 -30.89 9.56
CA ILE A 211 23.66 -29.90 10.34
C ILE A 211 24.37 -28.91 9.41
N LYS A 212 25.00 -29.40 8.34
CA LYS A 212 25.65 -28.54 7.34
C LYS A 212 24.65 -27.58 6.70
N ASN A 213 23.50 -28.07 6.23
CA ASN A 213 22.49 -27.24 5.60
C ASN A 213 21.89 -26.21 6.56
N GLU A 214 21.60 -26.59 7.81
CA GLU A 214 21.14 -25.67 8.85
C GLU A 214 22.18 -24.58 9.16
N THR A 215 23.47 -24.94 9.21
CA THR A 215 24.57 -23.99 9.41
C THR A 215 24.71 -23.03 8.22
N GLU A 216 24.64 -23.53 6.99
CA GLU A 216 24.71 -22.69 5.79
C GLU A 216 23.50 -21.74 5.66
N ASN A 217 22.31 -22.21 6.04
CA ASN A 217 21.11 -21.37 6.10
C ASN A 217 21.25 -20.29 7.17
N PHE A 218 21.76 -20.62 8.36
CA PHE A 218 22.02 -19.66 9.44
C PHE A 218 22.98 -18.55 9.01
N VAL A 219 24.12 -18.92 8.41
CA VAL A 219 25.08 -17.94 7.90
C VAL A 219 24.43 -16.99 6.90
N SER A 220 23.57 -17.52 6.02
CA SER A 220 22.84 -16.70 5.04
C SER A 220 21.87 -15.74 5.72
N ARG A 221 21.11 -16.19 6.73
CA ARG A 221 20.18 -15.32 7.49
C ARG A 221 20.89 -14.23 8.28
N ILE A 222 22.05 -14.54 8.88
CA ILE A 222 22.87 -13.54 9.57
C ILE A 222 23.39 -12.48 8.59
N GLN A 223 23.84 -12.90 7.39
CA GLN A 223 24.25 -11.96 6.33
C GLN A 223 23.10 -11.05 5.89
N GLU A 224 21.87 -11.58 5.79
CA GLU A 224 20.67 -10.79 5.46
C GLU A 224 20.34 -9.77 6.56
N ILE A 225 20.39 -10.18 7.83
CA ILE A 225 20.18 -9.28 8.98
C ILE A 225 21.22 -8.15 8.93
N LEU A 226 22.50 -8.47 8.78
CA LEU A 226 23.57 -7.46 8.73
C LEU A 226 23.41 -6.48 7.55
N SER A 227 23.02 -6.98 6.37
CA SER A 227 22.82 -6.16 5.17
C SER A 227 21.63 -5.18 5.35
N SER A 228 20.56 -5.63 6.01
CA SER A 228 19.41 -4.76 6.32
C SER A 228 19.77 -3.59 7.25
N VAL A 229 20.77 -3.78 8.12
CA VAL A 229 21.22 -2.81 9.11
C VAL A 229 22.12 -1.76 8.48
N GLN A 230 23.03 -2.20 7.61
CA GLN A 230 23.91 -1.29 6.90
C GLN A 230 23.12 -0.33 6.00
N GLY A 231 22.12 -0.85 5.26
CA GLY A 231 21.21 0.00 4.49
C GLY A 231 20.30 0.90 5.34
N GLY A 232 19.99 0.50 6.57
CA GLY A 232 19.24 1.31 7.53
C GLY A 232 20.03 2.49 8.10
N PHE A 233 21.34 2.33 8.32
CA PHE A 233 22.20 3.44 8.76
C PHE A 233 22.41 4.49 7.66
N ASP A 234 22.48 4.09 6.40
CA ASP A 234 22.68 5.02 5.27
C ASP A 234 21.42 5.88 4.97
N ALA A 235 20.22 5.36 5.28
CA ALA A 235 18.95 6.05 5.04
C ALA A 235 18.52 7.00 6.18
N ILE A 236 19.17 6.92 7.34
CA ILE A 236 18.75 7.58 8.59
C ILE A 236 19.75 8.68 8.95
N ASN A 237 19.37 9.94 8.75
CA ASN A 237 20.10 11.11 9.21
C ASN A 237 19.81 11.39 10.71
N VAL A 238 19.98 10.41 11.62
CA VAL A 238 19.43 10.49 12.99
C VAL A 238 20.42 10.08 14.09
N GLY A 239 20.33 10.80 15.22
CA GLY A 239 21.22 10.69 16.39
C GLY A 239 21.12 9.40 17.21
N ILE A 240 22.00 9.34 18.23
CA ILE A 240 22.44 8.17 19.01
C ILE A 240 21.31 7.23 19.47
N ASN A 241 20.14 7.73 19.87
CA ASN A 241 19.06 6.89 20.39
C ASN A 241 18.45 5.95 19.33
N SER A 242 18.33 6.41 18.09
CA SER A 242 17.81 5.59 16.97
C SER A 242 18.76 4.45 16.61
N ILE A 243 20.07 4.71 16.69
CA ILE A 243 21.14 3.73 16.48
C ILE A 243 21.09 2.65 17.56
N THR A 244 20.92 3.02 18.83
CA THR A 244 20.84 2.05 19.94
C THR A 244 19.66 1.10 19.77
N SER A 245 18.47 1.61 19.45
CA SER A 245 17.29 0.76 19.20
C SER A 245 17.46 -0.17 18.00
N ALA A 246 18.07 0.31 16.92
CA ALA A 246 18.38 -0.52 15.76
C ALA A 246 19.36 -1.65 16.12
N VAL A 247 20.43 -1.33 16.86
CA VAL A 247 21.42 -2.31 17.33
C VAL A 247 20.80 -3.36 18.24
N ASP A 248 19.91 -2.98 19.16
CA ASP A 248 19.28 -3.92 20.08
C ASP A 248 18.30 -4.86 19.36
N GLY A 249 17.53 -4.36 18.39
CA GLY A 249 16.68 -5.19 17.54
C GLY A 249 17.47 -6.17 16.65
N VAL A 250 18.70 -5.82 16.29
CA VAL A 250 19.62 -6.72 15.57
C VAL A 250 20.14 -7.83 16.48
N LYS A 251 20.60 -7.48 17.69
CA LYS A 251 21.03 -8.48 18.67
C LYS A 251 19.93 -9.50 18.93
N GLN A 252 18.69 -9.03 19.13
CA GLN A 252 17.55 -9.90 19.38
C GLN A 252 17.33 -10.89 18.22
N ARG A 253 17.28 -10.41 16.98
CA ARG A 253 17.14 -11.28 15.79
C ARG A 253 18.27 -12.29 15.65
N ILE A 254 19.50 -11.90 15.96
CA ILE A 254 20.65 -12.82 15.95
C ILE A 254 20.48 -13.90 17.02
N PHE A 255 20.05 -13.56 18.23
CA PHE A 255 19.80 -14.54 19.29
C PHE A 255 18.67 -15.50 18.92
N GLU A 256 17.58 -15.01 18.34
CA GLU A 256 16.47 -15.85 17.85
C GLU A 256 16.94 -16.86 16.79
N GLU A 257 17.81 -16.43 15.86
CA GLU A 257 18.41 -17.34 14.87
C GLU A 257 19.36 -18.37 15.50
N ILE A 258 20.16 -17.96 16.50
CA ILE A 258 21.06 -18.87 17.24
C ILE A 258 20.24 -19.95 17.97
N ASP A 259 19.15 -19.56 18.63
CA ASP A 259 18.25 -20.48 19.32
C ASP A 259 17.59 -21.46 18.33
N GLY A 260 17.15 -20.93 17.17
CA GLY A 260 16.58 -21.73 16.09
C GLY A 260 17.52 -22.81 15.56
N VAL A 261 18.79 -22.46 15.32
CA VAL A 261 19.83 -23.43 14.88
C VAL A 261 20.16 -24.41 15.99
N THR A 262 20.27 -23.95 17.22
CA THR A 262 20.57 -24.82 18.36
C THR A 262 19.49 -25.89 18.51
N ALA A 263 18.22 -25.49 18.38
CA ALA A 263 17.09 -26.42 18.40
C ALA A 263 17.08 -27.37 17.18
N GLY A 264 17.46 -26.89 15.99
CA GLY A 264 17.59 -27.69 14.77
C GLY A 264 18.66 -28.78 14.90
N ILE A 265 19.85 -28.40 15.38
CA ILE A 265 20.98 -29.31 15.60
C ILE A 265 20.63 -30.36 16.66
N GLN A 266 20.03 -29.95 17.78
CA GLN A 266 19.62 -30.88 18.85
C GLN A 266 18.64 -31.96 18.33
N LYS A 267 17.65 -31.56 17.51
CA LYS A 267 16.72 -32.49 16.86
C LYS A 267 17.36 -33.36 15.77
N SER A 268 18.53 -32.99 15.27
CA SER A 268 19.26 -33.71 14.23
C SER A 268 20.27 -34.71 14.79
N ALA A 269 20.64 -34.56 16.07
CA ALA A 269 21.59 -35.42 16.78
C ALA A 269 20.93 -36.60 17.53
N THR A 270 19.60 -36.58 17.65
CA THR A 270 18.74 -37.68 18.14
C THR A 270 18.15 -38.48 17.00
#